data_AF-A0A401RTF1-F1
#
_entry.id   AF-A0A401RTF1-F1
#
_cell.length_a   1.000
_cell.length_b   1.000
_cell.length_c   1.000
_cell.angle_alpha   90.00
_cell.angle_beta   90.00
_cell.angle_gamma   90.00
#
_symmetry.space_group_name_H-M   'P 1'
#
loop_
_entity.id
_entity.type
_entity.pdbx_description
1 polymer ?
#
loop_
_entity_poly.entity_id
_entity_poly.type
_entity_poly.pdbx_seq_one_letter_code
_entity_poly.pdbx_strand_id
1 'polypeptide(L)'
;MGMPDLGKYVYDKELIAYYDFDQKIYVAAKDWAKGNVDRWNKEEAAGTYQEGIRVCENNVPIYSRVVSRKEVQNVSLSERHKIIVGALFFGIGLIILLAGVIMRLKNAKAILDSSNHGPRLMGPAVS
;
A
#
# COMPACT_ATOMS: atom_id res chain seq x y z
N MET A 1 4.18 -21.08 -3.48
CA MET A 1 3.49 -22.24 -2.89
C MET A 1 4.00 -22.36 -1.46
N GLY A 2 3.16 -22.15 -0.45
CA GLY A 2 3.59 -22.21 0.95
C GLY A 2 3.80 -23.66 1.36
N MET A 3 5.02 -23.98 1.80
CA MET A 3 5.33 -25.26 2.45
C MET A 3 4.45 -25.47 3.68
N PRO A 4 4.12 -26.73 4.05
CA PRO A 4 3.50 -27.03 5.33
C PRO A 4 4.35 -26.41 6.45
N ASP A 5 3.71 -26.06 7.58
CA ASP A 5 4.15 -25.21 8.71
C ASP A 5 5.48 -25.56 9.43
N LEU A 6 6.36 -26.31 8.78
CA LEU A 6 7.71 -26.64 9.18
C LEU A 6 8.49 -25.36 9.48
N GLY A 7 8.75 -25.13 10.76
CA GLY A 7 9.59 -24.05 11.24
C GLY A 7 8.88 -22.76 11.58
N LYS A 8 7.54 -22.72 11.69
CA LYS A 8 6.86 -21.58 12.34
C LYS A 8 6.85 -21.72 13.86
N TYR A 9 7.26 -20.66 14.54
CA TYR A 9 7.23 -20.55 15.99
C TYR A 9 6.20 -19.50 16.39
N VAL A 10 5.23 -19.90 17.21
CA VAL A 10 4.14 -19.04 17.69
C VAL A 10 4.19 -19.00 19.21
N TYR A 11 4.18 -17.79 19.78
CA TYR A 11 4.12 -17.56 21.22
C TYR A 11 3.01 -16.56 21.51
N ASP A 12 2.19 -16.83 22.51
CA ASP A 12 1.00 -16.04 22.85
C ASP A 12 0.10 -15.73 21.64
N LYS A 13 -0.11 -16.75 20.79
CA LYS A 13 -0.88 -16.66 19.53
C LYS A 13 -0.29 -15.70 18.49
N GLU A 14 0.90 -15.16 18.71
CA GLU A 14 1.62 -14.33 17.75
C GLU A 14 2.76 -15.11 17.10
N LEU A 15 2.98 -14.90 15.80
CA LEU A 15 4.15 -15.45 15.11
C LEU A 15 5.40 -14.70 15.59
N ILE A 16 6.40 -15.47 16.04
CA ILE A 16 7.64 -14.92 16.60
C ILE A 16 8.86 -15.21 15.71
N ALA A 17 8.85 -16.31 14.97
CA ALA A 17 9.87 -16.66 13.99
C ALA A 17 9.31 -17.66 12.98
N TYR A 18 9.91 -17.72 11.79
CA TYR A 18 9.60 -18.73 10.78
C TYR A 18 10.86 -19.16 10.03
N TYR A 19 10.87 -20.35 9.44
CA TYR A 19 11.94 -20.80 8.54
C TYR A 19 11.64 -20.37 7.10
N ASP A 20 12.55 -19.62 6.50
CA ASP A 20 12.54 -19.25 5.09
C ASP A 20 13.33 -20.31 4.30
N PHE A 21 12.61 -21.14 3.54
CA PHE A 21 13.19 -22.22 2.76
C PHE A 21 14.01 -21.75 1.55
N ASP A 22 13.69 -20.57 0.99
CA ASP A 22 14.42 -20.01 -0.15
C ASP A 22 15.78 -19.48 0.32
N GLN A 23 15.79 -18.79 1.46
CA GLN A 23 17.00 -18.24 2.07
C GLN A 23 17.74 -19.26 2.96
N LYS A 24 17.09 -20.38 3.28
CA LYS A 24 17.60 -21.48 4.13
C LYS A 24 17.97 -21.04 5.54
N ILE A 25 17.23 -20.08 6.09
CA ILE A 25 17.45 -19.48 7.41
C ILE A 25 16.13 -19.29 8.16
N TYR A 26 16.21 -19.25 9.48
CA TYR A 26 15.18 -18.71 10.33
C TYR A 26 15.17 -17.17 10.27
N VAL A 27 13.97 -16.61 10.21
CA VAL A 27 13.68 -15.19 10.20
C VAL A 27 12.84 -14.86 11.43
N ALA A 28 13.28 -13.88 12.22
CA ALA A 28 12.53 -13.39 13.38
C ALA A 28 11.40 -12.46 12.94
N ALA A 29 10.17 -12.75 13.37
CA ALA A 29 9.02 -11.86 13.19
C ALA A 29 8.91 -10.81 14.32
N LYS A 30 9.56 -11.06 15.46
CA LYS A 30 9.63 -10.15 16.60
C LYS A 30 11.08 -9.90 17.00
N ASP A 31 11.39 -8.68 17.44
CA ASP A 31 12.78 -8.30 17.78
C ASP A 31 13.40 -9.15 18.88
N TRP A 32 12.63 -9.49 19.92
CA TRP A 32 13.11 -10.31 21.03
C TRP A 32 13.42 -11.75 20.62
N ALA A 33 12.89 -12.23 19.48
CA ALA A 33 13.19 -13.56 18.96
C ALA A 33 14.51 -13.62 18.17
N LYS A 34 15.14 -12.48 17.85
CA LYS A 34 16.38 -12.41 17.06
C LYS A 34 17.52 -13.22 17.67
N GLY A 35 17.73 -13.12 18.98
CA GLY A 35 18.80 -13.87 19.66
C GLY A 35 18.65 -15.39 19.53
N ASN A 36 17.41 -15.89 19.57
CA ASN A 36 17.13 -17.31 19.34
C ASN A 36 17.33 -17.69 17.88
N VAL A 37 16.84 -16.87 16.95
CA VAL A 37 16.98 -17.08 15.51
C VAL A 37 18.44 -17.10 15.07
N ASP A 38 19.28 -16.21 15.60
CA ASP A 38 20.71 -16.17 15.30
C ASP A 38 21.43 -17.45 15.73
N ARG A 39 21.01 -18.05 16.85
CA ARG A 39 21.52 -19.34 17.32
C ARG A 39 21.04 -20.48 16.41
N TRP A 40 19.74 -20.55 16.12
CA TRP A 40 19.17 -21.57 15.22
C TRP A 40 19.77 -21.53 13.82
N ASN A 41 20.11 -20.34 13.31
CA ASN A 41 20.77 -20.18 12.02
C ASN A 41 22.18 -20.78 11.98
N LYS A 42 22.87 -20.84 13.12
CA LYS A 42 24.19 -21.47 13.24
C LYS A 42 24.11 -22.97 13.46
N GLU A 43 23.12 -23.43 14.21
CA GLU A 43 23.07 -24.80 14.74
C GLU A 43 22.10 -25.72 13.95
N GLU A 44 20.97 -25.19 13.48
CA GLU A 44 19.80 -26.01 13.10
C GLU A 44 19.31 -25.75 11.66
N ALA A 45 19.62 -24.59 11.07
CA ALA A 45 19.07 -24.18 9.78
C ALA A 45 19.41 -25.16 8.63
N ALA A 46 20.62 -25.70 8.58
CA ALA A 46 21.01 -26.65 7.53
C ALA A 46 20.25 -28.00 7.66
N GLY A 47 20.08 -28.50 8.89
CA GLY A 47 19.33 -29.74 9.14
C GLY A 47 17.85 -29.58 8.82
N THR A 48 17.28 -28.41 9.13
CA THR A 48 15.88 -28.07 8.84
C THR A 48 15.58 -28.11 7.34
N TYR A 49 16.49 -27.59 6.50
CA TYR A 49 16.35 -27.66 5.04
C TYR A 49 16.31 -29.11 4.54
N GLN A 50 17.25 -29.95 4.99
CA GLN A 50 17.34 -31.35 4.58
C GLN A 50 16.09 -32.14 4.99
N GLU A 51 15.57 -31.88 6.19
CA GLU A 51 14.34 -32.49 6.67
C GLU A 51 13.14 -32.08 5.83
N GLY A 52 13.02 -30.80 5.49
CA GLY A 52 11.93 -30.29 4.66
C GLY A 52 11.93 -30.88 3.25
N ILE A 53 13.10 -31.02 2.62
CA ILE A 53 13.23 -31.70 1.32
C ILE A 53 12.82 -33.16 1.44
N ARG A 54 13.32 -33.88 2.46
CA ARG A 54 12.98 -35.29 2.71
C ARG A 54 11.48 -35.52 2.90
N VAL A 55 10.80 -34.65 3.66
CA VAL A 55 9.36 -34.71 3.88
C VAL A 55 8.60 -34.38 2.59
N CYS A 56 9.06 -33.40 1.81
CA CYS A 56 8.41 -33.01 0.56
C CYS A 56 8.51 -34.14 -0.48
N GLU A 57 9.71 -34.67 -0.73
CA GLU A 57 9.95 -35.73 -1.73
C GLU A 57 9.17 -37.01 -1.43
N ASN A 58 9.08 -37.39 -0.15
CA ASN A 58 8.35 -38.60 0.26
C ASN A 58 6.82 -38.44 0.29
N ASN A 59 6.30 -37.20 0.35
CA ASN A 59 4.85 -36.95 0.44
C ASN A 59 4.21 -36.36 -0.83
N VAL A 60 4.99 -36.10 -1.89
CA VAL A 60 4.46 -35.67 -3.22
C VAL A 60 3.29 -36.54 -3.72
N PRO A 61 3.24 -37.88 -3.50
CA PRO A 61 2.13 -38.69 -4.00
C PRO A 61 0.79 -38.42 -3.29
N ILE A 62 0.80 -37.91 -2.06
CA ILE A 62 -0.41 -37.68 -1.26
C ILE A 62 -1.10 -36.37 -1.68
N TYR A 63 -0.31 -35.34 -2.01
CA TYR A 63 -0.83 -33.99 -2.29
C TYR A 63 -1.08 -33.71 -3.78
N SER A 64 -0.49 -34.48 -4.69
CA SER A 64 -0.68 -34.29 -6.14
C SER A 64 -2.12 -34.54 -6.62
N ARG A 65 -2.94 -35.25 -5.84
CA ARG A 65 -4.36 -35.50 -6.14
C ARG A 65 -5.31 -34.37 -5.68
N VAL A 66 -4.86 -33.45 -4.80
CA VAL A 66 -5.71 -32.42 -4.18
C VAL A 66 -5.40 -31.00 -4.70
N VAL A 67 -4.28 -30.79 -5.39
CA VAL A 67 -3.95 -29.47 -5.97
C VAL A 67 -4.64 -29.32 -7.33
N SER A 68 -5.95 -29.13 -7.29
CA SER A 68 -6.72 -28.52 -8.37
C SER A 68 -7.62 -27.44 -7.80
N ARG A 69 -6.99 -26.38 -7.29
CA ARG A 69 -7.62 -25.05 -7.27
C ARG A 69 -6.53 -24.00 -7.42
N LYS A 70 -6.32 -23.57 -8.67
CA LYS A 70 -5.66 -22.31 -8.96
C LYS A 70 -6.61 -21.21 -8.48
N GLU A 71 -6.40 -20.70 -7.27
CA GLU A 71 -7.05 -19.45 -6.87
C GLU A 71 -6.48 -18.36 -7.78
N VAL A 72 -7.20 -18.09 -8.87
CA VAL A 72 -7.08 -16.83 -9.58
C VAL A 72 -7.37 -15.79 -8.52
N GLN A 73 -6.32 -15.10 -8.09
CA GLN A 73 -6.37 -13.99 -7.16
C GLN A 73 -7.30 -12.94 -7.78
N ASN A 74 -8.60 -13.06 -7.47
CA ASN A 74 -9.56 -11.99 -7.67
C ASN A 74 -9.18 -10.92 -6.66
N VAL A 75 -8.17 -10.12 -7.01
CA VAL A 75 -7.82 -8.90 -6.29
C VAL A 75 -9.13 -8.15 -6.14
N SER A 76 -9.63 -8.15 -4.91
CA SER A 76 -11.00 -7.77 -4.62
C SER A 76 -11.27 -6.42 -5.25
N LEU A 77 -12.35 -6.32 -6.02
CA LEU A 77 -12.79 -5.12 -6.74
C LEU A 77 -12.83 -3.88 -5.81
N SER A 78 -12.84 -4.11 -4.49
CA SER A 78 -12.87 -3.14 -3.40
C SER A 78 -11.58 -2.31 -3.22
N GLU A 79 -10.37 -2.82 -3.48
CA GLU A 79 -9.16 -2.01 -3.27
C GLU A 79 -8.94 -1.01 -4.40
N ARG A 80 -9.28 -1.38 -5.64
CA ARG A 80 -9.28 -0.45 -6.79
C ARG A 80 -10.32 0.66 -6.63
N HIS A 81 -11.47 0.37 -6.03
CA HIS A 81 -12.49 1.40 -5.77
C HIS A 81 -12.03 2.47 -4.77
N LYS A 82 -11.27 2.10 -3.73
CA LYS A 82 -10.77 3.08 -2.74
C LYS A 82 -9.79 4.08 -3.36
N ILE A 83 -8.90 3.61 -4.23
CA ILE A 83 -7.90 4.47 -4.89
C ILE A 83 -8.56 5.37 -5.95
N ILE A 84 -9.49 4.83 -6.74
CA ILE A 84 -10.19 5.59 -7.80
C ILE A 84 -11.07 6.70 -7.20
N VAL A 85 -11.80 6.40 -6.12
CA VAL A 85 -12.67 7.39 -5.46
C VAL A 85 -11.83 8.52 -4.87
N GLY A 86 -10.70 8.22 -4.22
CA GLY A 86 -9.80 9.25 -3.69
C GLY A 86 -9.25 10.20 -4.75
N ALA A 87 -8.85 9.67 -5.91
CA ALA A 87 -8.30 10.47 -7.00
C ALA A 87 -9.32 11.43 -7.64
N LEU A 88 -10.58 10.99 -7.78
CA LEU A 88 -11.69 11.81 -8.32
C LEU A 88 -11.99 13.01 -7.43
N PHE A 89 -12.10 12.81 -6.11
CA PHE A 89 -12.36 13.91 -5.17
C PHE A 89 -11.20 14.90 -5.09
N PHE A 90 -9.95 14.43 -5.19
CA PHE A 90 -8.78 15.30 -5.20
C PHE A 90 -8.74 16.19 -6.46
N GLY A 91 -9.01 15.61 -7.63
CA GLY A 91 -9.07 16.35 -8.89
C GLY A 91 -10.17 17.42 -8.89
N ILE A 92 -11.38 17.07 -8.45
CA ILE A 92 -12.51 18.01 -8.36
C ILE A 92 -12.21 19.13 -7.36
N GLY A 93 -11.62 18.79 -6.21
CA GLY A 93 -11.22 19.77 -5.19
C GLY A 93 -10.22 20.81 -5.72
N LEU A 94 -9.22 20.37 -6.49
CA LEU A 94 -8.25 21.26 -7.13
C LEU A 94 -8.90 22.23 -8.13
N ILE A 95 -9.87 21.74 -8.93
CA ILE A 95 -10.59 22.59 -9.89
C ILE A 95 -11.40 23.68 -9.18
N ILE A 96 -12.10 23.33 -8.10
CA ILE A 96 -12.88 24.30 -7.31
C ILE A 96 -11.96 25.35 -6.67
N LEU A 97 -10.81 24.93 -6.14
CA LEU A 97 -9.83 25.83 -5.53
C LEU A 97 -9.27 26.82 -6.58
N LEU A 98 -8.88 26.33 -7.76
CA LEU A 98 -8.42 27.17 -8.86
C LEU A 98 -9.48 28.17 -9.31
N ALA A 99 -10.74 27.74 -9.46
CA ALA A 99 -11.84 28.61 -9.83
C ALA A 99 -12.07 29.73 -8.79
N GLY A 100 -12.01 29.41 -7.50
CA GLY A 100 -12.12 30.38 -6.42
C GLY A 100 -11.01 31.44 -6.43
N VAL A 101 -9.75 31.02 -6.67
CA VAL A 101 -8.61 31.94 -6.80
C VAL A 101 -8.77 32.84 -8.02
N ILE A 102 -9.17 32.29 -9.16
CA ILE A 102 -9.41 33.07 -10.39
C ILE A 102 -10.54 34.09 -10.18
N MET A 103 -11.63 33.73 -9.50
CA MET A 103 -12.71 34.68 -9.19
C MET A 103 -12.23 35.81 -8.27
N ARG A 104 -11.45 35.49 -7.23
CA ARG A 104 -10.84 36.52 -6.36
C ARG A 104 -9.92 37.46 -7.13
N LEU A 105 -9.09 36.94 -8.02
CA LEU A 105 -8.21 37.74 -8.89
C LEU A 105 -9.00 38.62 -9.87
N LYS A 106 -10.07 38.09 -10.48
CA LYS A 106 -10.96 38.85 -11.36
C LYS A 106 -11.68 39.97 -10.62
N ASN A 107 -12.16 39.73 -9.40
CA ASN A 107 -12.79 40.76 -8.58
C ASN A 107 -11.79 41.85 -8.15
N ALA A 108 -10.56 41.47 -7.80
CA ALA A 108 -9.49 42.44 -7.50
C ALA A 108 -9.12 43.27 -8.75
N LYS A 109 -9.05 42.65 -9.93
CA LYS A 109 -8.80 43.34 -11.19
C LYS A 109 -9.95 44.27 -11.58
N ALA A 110 -11.20 43.88 -11.37
CA ALA A 110 -12.37 44.72 -11.67
C ALA A 110 -12.40 45.99 -10.81
N ILE A 111 -11.99 45.90 -9.54
CA ILE A 111 -11.84 47.07 -8.66
C ILE A 111 -10.72 47.99 -9.18
N LEU A 112 -9.61 47.43 -9.64
CA LEU A 112 -8.48 48.21 -10.18
C LEU A 112 -8.80 48.86 -11.54
N ASP A 113 -9.51 48.17 -12.44
CA ASP A 113 -9.93 48.68 -13.75
C ASP A 113 -11.01 49.78 -13.60
N SER A 114 -11.96 49.58 -12.67
CA SER A 114 -12.97 50.58 -12.32
C SER A 114 -12.38 51.82 -11.67
N SER A 115 -11.26 51.70 -10.94
CA SER A 115 -10.55 52.85 -10.36
C SER A 115 -9.76 53.65 -11.40
N ASN A 116 -9.47 53.10 -12.58
CA ASN A 116 -8.78 53.80 -13.67
C ASN A 116 -9.74 54.47 -14.67
N HIS A 117 -11.05 54.18 -14.61
CA HIS A 117 -12.08 54.94 -15.31
C HIS A 117 -12.73 55.93 -14.33
N GLY A 118 -12.02 57.02 -14.06
CA GLY A 118 -12.54 58.14 -13.27
C GLY A 118 -13.84 58.70 -13.86
N PRO A 119 -14.68 59.37 -13.04
CA PRO A 119 -15.96 59.89 -13.49
C PRO A 119 -15.75 60.87 -14.66
N ARG A 120 -16.32 60.55 -15.83
CA ARG A 120 -16.45 61.53 -16.92
C ARG A 120 -17.39 62.64 -16.42
N LEU A 121 -16.80 63.76 -16.03
CA LEU A 121 -17.50 65.01 -15.78
C LEU A 121 -18.30 65.36 -17.04
N MET A 122 -19.63 65.23 -16.97
CA MET A 122 -20.53 65.82 -17.95
C MET A 122 -20.27 67.33 -17.98
N GLY A 123 -19.94 67.85 -19.18
CA GLY A 123 -19.75 69.27 -19.39
C GLY A 123 -21.01 70.07 -19.03
N PRO A 124 -20.86 71.34 -18.63
CA PRO A 124 -22.01 72.17 -18.29
C PRO A 124 -22.83 72.46 -19.55
N ALA A 125 -24.12 72.13 -19.48
CA ALA A 125 -25.14 72.70 -20.35
C ALA A 125 -25.75 73.93 -19.68
N VAL A 126 -26.11 74.92 -20.51
CA VAL A 126 -26.90 76.14 -20.22
C VAL A 126 -26.05 77.29 -19.63
N SER A 127 -26.13 78.53 -20.15
CA SER A 127 -27.26 79.21 -20.81
C SER A 127 -26.89 80.07 -22.02
#